data_AF-A0AA86TSG9-F1
#
_entry.id   AF-A0AA86TSG9-F1
#
_cell.length_a   1.000
_cell.length_b   1.000
_cell.length_c   1.000
_cell.angle_alpha   90.00
_cell.angle_beta   90.00
_cell.angle_gamma   90.00
#
_symmetry.space_group_name_H-M   'P 1'
#
loop_
_entity.id
_entity.type
_entity.pdbx_description
1 polymer ?
#
loop_
_entity_poly.entity_id
_entity_poly.type
_entity_poly.pdbx_seq_one_letter_code
_entity_poly.pdbx_strand_id
1 'polypeptide(L)'
;MKKQNNSKRNQTEKKQLQLTAQNATKNHEKIILNWTKINWTVQMKTDFNLKLNSEQKKDTSTENVQTLKLNINLTIEDQKVKEHQIVNSNQNNKNEQITREHNYSKWSQAEKEQLNALVTRQQQINEKPNWTEIATQIQTKTARQCYDQHNILTKKQNSSDQRHFWTQREEEQLLKLFKQAPYQWECIQSEFANISINQLKNKYNLLTKQIQAKAMGKVERHEVAGQLKNLLGM
;
A
#
# COMPACT_ATOMS: atom_id res chain seq x y z
N MET A 1 -46.17 10.13 -23.86
CA MET A 1 -44.94 9.32 -23.98
C MET A 1 -44.06 9.23 -22.71
N LYS A 2 -44.15 10.13 -21.72
CA LYS A 2 -43.26 10.09 -20.52
C LYS A 2 -43.54 8.98 -19.48
N LYS A 3 -44.72 8.33 -19.50
CA LYS A 3 -45.10 7.30 -18.52
C LYS A 3 -44.45 5.92 -18.74
N GLN A 4 -43.99 5.60 -19.96
CA GLN A 4 -43.41 4.29 -20.26
C GLN A 4 -41.94 4.14 -19.81
N ASN A 5 -41.19 5.23 -19.66
CA ASN A 5 -39.77 5.18 -19.28
C ASN A 5 -39.55 4.93 -17.78
N ASN A 6 -40.46 5.38 -16.90
CA ASN A 6 -40.35 5.11 -15.46
C ASN A 6 -40.59 3.64 -15.10
N SER A 7 -41.44 2.93 -15.86
CA SER A 7 -41.71 1.51 -15.61
C SER A 7 -40.48 0.64 -15.86
N LYS A 8 -39.72 0.91 -16.93
CA LYS A 8 -38.49 0.17 -17.25
C LYS A 8 -37.39 0.41 -16.22
N ARG A 9 -37.23 1.64 -15.72
CA ARG A 9 -36.24 1.97 -14.68
C ARG A 9 -36.51 1.24 -13.36
N ASN A 10 -37.77 1.22 -12.93
CA ASN A 10 -38.19 0.50 -11.72
C ASN A 10 -38.00 -1.02 -11.84
N GLN A 11 -38.13 -1.60 -13.03
CA GLN A 11 -37.85 -3.03 -13.24
C GLN A 11 -36.36 -3.36 -13.16
N THR A 12 -35.50 -2.49 -13.69
CA THR A 12 -34.04 -2.67 -13.63
C THR A 12 -33.51 -2.56 -12.20
N GLU A 13 -34.00 -1.60 -11.42
CA GLU A 13 -33.61 -1.43 -10.01
C GLU A 13 -34.05 -2.62 -9.14
N LYS A 14 -35.26 -3.17 -9.37
CA LYS A 14 -35.71 -4.39 -8.70
C LYS A 14 -34.84 -5.60 -9.02
N LYS A 15 -34.42 -5.78 -10.28
CA LYS A 15 -33.51 -6.87 -10.68
C LYS A 15 -32.14 -6.74 -10.03
N GLN A 16 -31.61 -5.52 -9.92
CA GLN A 16 -30.32 -5.27 -9.26
C GLN A 16 -30.38 -5.58 -7.76
N LEU A 17 -31.44 -5.16 -7.05
CA LEU A 17 -31.64 -5.48 -5.63
C LEU A 17 -31.83 -6.99 -5.38
N GLN A 18 -32.48 -7.70 -6.30
CA GLN A 18 -32.62 -9.14 -6.19
C GLN A 18 -31.29 -9.88 -6.37
N LEU A 19 -30.44 -9.41 -7.29
CA LEU A 19 -29.12 -10.00 -7.54
C LEU A 19 -28.16 -9.77 -6.36
N THR A 20 -28.18 -8.58 -5.74
CA THR A 20 -27.35 -8.28 -4.56
C THR A 20 -27.78 -9.13 -3.36
N ALA A 21 -29.10 -9.31 -3.15
CA ALA A 21 -29.61 -10.19 -2.11
C ALA A 21 -29.18 -11.65 -2.31
N GLN A 22 -29.26 -12.17 -3.54
CA GLN A 22 -28.81 -13.54 -3.86
C GLN A 22 -27.30 -13.75 -3.71
N ASN A 23 -26.49 -12.72 -3.99
CA ASN A 23 -25.05 -12.80 -3.78
C ASN A 23 -24.68 -12.75 -2.29
N ALA A 24 -25.42 -11.98 -1.49
CA ALA A 24 -25.24 -11.93 -0.04
C ALA A 24 -25.56 -13.28 0.61
N THR A 25 -26.64 -13.95 0.21
CA THR A 25 -27.00 -15.29 0.76
C THR A 25 -25.96 -16.35 0.41
N LYS A 26 -25.49 -16.40 -0.85
CA LYS A 26 -24.42 -17.33 -1.27
C LYS A 26 -23.11 -17.11 -0.52
N ASN A 27 -22.78 -15.86 -0.20
CA ASN A 27 -21.58 -15.57 0.58
C ASN A 27 -21.73 -16.01 2.04
N HIS A 28 -22.92 -15.82 2.62
CA HIS A 28 -23.22 -16.28 3.98
C HIS A 28 -23.17 -17.82 4.09
N GLU A 29 -23.72 -18.55 3.13
CA GLU A 29 -23.64 -20.02 3.07
C GLU A 29 -22.20 -20.52 3.01
N LYS A 30 -21.32 -19.87 2.23
CA LYS A 30 -19.89 -20.21 2.18
C LYS A 30 -19.19 -19.99 3.53
N ILE A 31 -19.54 -18.93 4.25
CA ILE A 31 -18.98 -18.64 5.57
C ILE A 31 -19.40 -19.71 6.58
N ILE A 32 -20.68 -20.12 6.58
CA ILE A 32 -21.21 -21.17 7.45
C ILE A 32 -20.54 -22.53 7.17
N LEU A 33 -20.36 -22.88 5.88
CA LEU A 33 -19.67 -24.12 5.49
C LEU A 33 -18.20 -24.14 5.91
N ASN A 34 -17.51 -22.99 5.86
CA ASN A 34 -16.13 -22.91 6.31
C ASN A 34 -16.01 -23.03 7.84
N TRP A 35 -16.92 -22.37 8.58
CA TRP A 35 -16.98 -22.45 10.04
C TRP A 35 -17.27 -23.86 10.54
N THR A 36 -18.21 -24.58 9.91
CA THR A 36 -18.54 -25.97 10.27
C THR A 36 -17.38 -26.91 9.99
N LYS A 37 -16.63 -26.72 8.89
CA LYS A 37 -15.43 -27.51 8.58
C LYS A 37 -14.32 -27.33 9.61
N ILE A 38 -14.07 -26.10 10.05
CA ILE A 38 -13.06 -25.81 11.08
C ILE A 38 -13.46 -26.46 12.41
N ASN A 39 -14.70 -26.28 12.87
CA ASN A 39 -15.17 -26.87 14.13
C ASN A 39 -15.11 -28.41 14.11
N TRP A 40 -15.46 -29.06 12.99
CA TRP A 40 -15.37 -30.52 12.88
C TRP A 40 -13.93 -31.03 12.97
N THR A 41 -12.96 -30.31 12.37
CA THR A 41 -11.54 -30.67 12.48
C THR A 41 -10.98 -30.48 13.89
N VAL A 42 -11.47 -29.50 14.64
CA VAL A 42 -11.08 -29.31 16.04
C VAL A 42 -11.64 -30.46 16.89
N GLN A 43 -12.94 -30.75 16.75
CA GLN A 43 -13.62 -31.83 17.48
C GLN A 43 -12.91 -33.19 17.29
N MET A 44 -12.60 -33.55 16.05
CA MET A 44 -11.89 -34.79 15.72
C MET A 44 -10.50 -34.89 16.36
N LYS A 45 -9.76 -33.78 16.46
CA LYS A 45 -8.44 -33.76 17.12
C LYS A 45 -8.55 -33.94 18.64
N THR A 46 -9.58 -33.36 19.26
CA THR A 46 -9.87 -33.55 20.69
C THR A 46 -10.26 -34.99 20.99
N ASP A 47 -11.15 -35.59 20.19
CA ASP A 47 -11.63 -36.96 20.40
C ASP A 47 -10.50 -37.99 20.18
N PHE A 48 -9.60 -37.74 19.22
CA PHE A 48 -8.41 -38.56 19.01
C PHE A 48 -7.43 -38.50 20.20
N ASN A 49 -7.18 -37.31 20.74
CA ASN A 49 -6.32 -37.13 21.93
C ASN A 49 -6.91 -37.76 23.20
N LEU A 50 -8.25 -37.72 23.35
CA LEU A 50 -8.93 -38.37 24.48
C LEU A 50 -8.83 -39.89 24.40
N LYS A 51 -8.87 -40.47 23.20
CA LYS A 51 -8.74 -41.91 23.00
C LYS A 51 -7.31 -42.43 23.23
N LEU A 52 -6.30 -41.63 22.87
CA LEU A 52 -4.89 -41.94 23.17
C LEU A 52 -4.59 -41.95 24.68
N ASN A 53 -5.24 -41.07 25.45
CA ASN A 53 -5.05 -41.00 26.90
C ASN A 53 -5.81 -42.10 27.67
N SER A 54 -6.85 -42.69 27.09
CA SER A 54 -7.60 -43.78 27.73
C SER A 54 -6.98 -45.16 27.54
N GLU A 55 -6.11 -45.34 26.54
CA GLU A 55 -5.42 -46.62 26.25
C GLU A 55 -4.09 -46.80 27.03
N GLN A 56 -3.57 -45.77 27.71
CA GLN A 56 -2.30 -45.85 28.47
C GLN A 56 -2.44 -46.30 29.95
N LYS A 57 -3.60 -46.83 30.35
CA LYS A 57 -3.78 -47.46 31.68
C LYS A 57 -4.06 -48.95 31.55
N LYS A 58 -3.08 -49.71 31.04
CA LYS A 58 -2.91 -51.13 31.34
C LYS A 58 -1.47 -51.53 31.01
N ASP A 59 -0.86 -52.12 32.03
CA ASP A 59 0.33 -52.96 31.99
C ASP A 59 1.72 -52.31 31.87
N THR A 60 2.41 -52.46 33.00
CA THR A 60 3.83 -52.28 33.25
C THR A 60 4.71 -53.17 32.37
N SER A 61 5.62 -52.57 31.60
CA SER A 61 7.00 -53.06 31.42
C SER A 61 7.89 -51.92 30.91
N THR A 62 8.83 -51.48 31.75
CA THR A 62 9.39 -50.13 31.74
C THR A 62 10.62 -49.93 30.85
N GLU A 63 11.04 -50.90 30.05
CA GLU A 63 12.28 -50.79 29.25
C GLU A 63 12.08 -50.61 27.74
N ASN A 64 10.91 -50.89 27.18
CA ASN A 64 10.66 -50.71 25.73
C ASN A 64 10.04 -49.35 25.35
N VAL A 65 9.53 -48.59 26.32
CA VAL A 65 8.83 -47.31 26.06
C VAL A 65 9.81 -46.15 25.82
N GLN A 66 11.01 -46.18 26.40
CA GLN A 66 12.01 -45.12 26.19
C GLN A 66 12.64 -45.18 24.79
N THR A 67 12.89 -46.38 24.26
CA THR A 67 13.46 -46.59 22.92
C THR A 67 12.47 -46.22 21.81
N LEU A 68 11.17 -46.47 22.01
CA LEU A 68 10.12 -46.03 21.09
C LEU A 68 9.89 -44.51 21.11
N LYS A 69 10.02 -43.87 22.28
CA LYS A 69 9.92 -42.40 22.40
C LYS A 69 11.06 -41.66 21.68
N LEU A 70 12.27 -42.22 21.66
CA LEU A 70 13.41 -41.65 20.92
C LEU A 70 13.26 -41.78 19.40
N ASN A 71 12.78 -42.92 18.90
CA ASN A 71 12.58 -43.13 17.45
C ASN A 71 11.41 -42.31 16.87
N ILE A 72 10.36 -42.07 17.66
CA ILE A 72 9.25 -41.21 17.24
C ILE A 72 9.71 -39.73 17.16
N ASN A 73 10.54 -39.26 18.08
CA ASN A 73 11.06 -37.88 18.05
C ASN A 73 12.00 -37.63 16.86
N LEU A 74 12.87 -38.58 16.51
CA LEU A 74 13.74 -38.50 15.32
C LEU A 74 12.93 -38.46 14.00
N THR A 75 11.81 -39.20 13.94
CA THR A 75 10.94 -39.21 12.75
C THR A 75 10.09 -37.93 12.62
N ILE A 76 9.72 -37.30 13.75
CA ILE A 76 8.98 -36.03 13.78
C ILE A 76 9.85 -34.85 13.32
N GLU A 77 11.15 -34.84 13.63
CA GLU A 77 12.05 -33.79 13.13
C GLU A 77 12.29 -33.91 11.62
N ASP A 78 12.45 -35.11 11.07
CA ASP A 78 12.60 -35.33 9.63
C ASP A 78 11.33 -35.02 8.82
N GLN A 79 10.14 -35.19 9.40
CA GLN A 79 8.88 -34.76 8.77
C GLN A 79 8.65 -33.24 8.86
N LYS A 80 9.05 -32.59 9.96
CA LYS A 80 9.02 -31.12 10.10
C LYS A 80 9.92 -30.41 9.08
N VAL A 81 11.10 -30.96 8.79
CA VAL A 81 12.03 -30.40 7.79
C VAL A 81 11.45 -30.50 6.38
N LYS A 82 10.75 -31.60 6.04
CA LYS A 82 10.11 -31.78 4.73
C LYS A 82 8.86 -30.91 4.55
N GLU A 83 8.04 -30.70 5.57
CA GLU A 83 6.90 -29.77 5.49
C GLU A 83 7.34 -28.29 5.40
N HIS A 84 8.41 -27.88 6.09
CA HIS A 84 8.93 -26.51 5.98
C HIS A 84 9.56 -26.20 4.60
N GLN A 85 10.03 -27.20 3.86
CA GLN A 85 10.53 -27.02 2.49
C GLN A 85 9.40 -26.96 1.44
N ILE A 86 8.28 -27.67 1.67
CA ILE A 86 7.13 -27.70 0.74
C ILE A 86 6.25 -26.43 0.87
N VAL A 87 6.14 -25.86 2.07
CA VAL A 87 5.38 -24.60 2.29
C VAL A 87 6.10 -23.38 1.67
N ASN A 88 7.44 -23.32 1.74
CA ASN A 88 8.23 -22.22 1.16
C ASN A 88 8.20 -22.20 -0.38
N SER A 89 8.14 -23.37 -1.03
CA SER A 89 8.18 -23.48 -2.50
C SER A 89 6.86 -23.05 -3.17
N ASN A 90 5.72 -23.19 -2.48
CA ASN A 90 4.41 -22.79 -2.99
C ASN A 90 4.04 -21.31 -2.72
N GLN A 91 4.71 -20.65 -1.76
CA GLN A 91 4.55 -19.22 -1.52
C GLN A 91 5.33 -18.35 -2.54
N ASN A 92 6.47 -18.84 -3.02
CA ASN A 92 7.30 -18.11 -3.99
C ASN A 92 6.66 -18.02 -5.39
N ASN A 93 6.00 -19.08 -5.85
CA ASN A 93 5.35 -19.09 -7.19
C ASN A 93 4.09 -18.22 -7.28
N LYS A 94 3.33 -18.01 -6.19
CA LYS A 94 2.19 -17.08 -6.18
C LYS A 94 2.63 -15.62 -6.06
N ASN A 95 3.75 -15.36 -5.38
CA ASN A 95 4.28 -14.01 -5.23
C ASN A 95 4.84 -13.45 -6.55
N GLU A 96 5.45 -14.26 -7.42
CA GLU A 96 6.01 -13.77 -8.69
C GLU A 96 4.95 -13.33 -9.71
N GLN A 97 3.79 -14.00 -9.77
CA GLN A 97 2.74 -13.64 -10.74
C GLN A 97 1.98 -12.35 -10.36
N ILE A 98 2.03 -11.93 -9.09
CA ILE A 98 1.47 -10.67 -8.56
C ILE A 98 2.39 -9.46 -8.88
N THR A 99 3.62 -9.65 -9.36
CA THR A 99 4.60 -8.54 -9.42
C THR A 99 4.47 -7.57 -10.60
N ARG A 100 3.75 -7.91 -11.68
CA ARG A 100 3.78 -7.08 -12.91
C ARG A 100 2.59 -6.13 -13.07
N GLU A 101 1.38 -6.53 -12.70
CA GLU A 101 0.18 -5.67 -12.82
C GLU A 101 -0.05 -4.77 -11.59
N HIS A 102 0.49 -5.15 -10.43
CA HIS A 102 0.29 -4.43 -9.16
C HIS A 102 1.19 -3.20 -8.99
N ASN A 103 2.11 -2.96 -9.92
CA ASN A 103 3.22 -2.03 -9.65
C ASN A 103 2.80 -0.55 -9.57
N TYR A 104 1.71 -0.11 -10.21
CA TYR A 104 1.34 1.33 -10.21
C TYR A 104 -0.17 1.63 -10.29
N SER A 105 -1.05 0.72 -9.87
CA SER A 105 -2.49 1.04 -9.84
C SER A 105 -2.80 2.15 -8.83
N LYS A 106 -3.55 3.17 -9.27
CA LYS A 106 -3.94 4.33 -8.46
C LYS A 106 -4.82 3.88 -7.29
N TRP A 107 -4.52 4.33 -6.07
CA TRP A 107 -5.31 4.05 -4.88
C TRP A 107 -6.74 4.58 -5.02
N SER A 108 -7.70 3.66 -5.00
CA SER A 108 -9.13 3.96 -4.87
C SER A 108 -9.44 4.46 -3.45
N GLN A 109 -10.65 5.03 -3.28
CA GLN A 109 -11.10 5.49 -1.97
C GLN A 109 -11.36 4.31 -1.02
N ALA A 110 -11.98 3.25 -1.52
CA ALA A 110 -12.25 2.03 -0.75
C ALA A 110 -10.97 1.37 -0.23
N GLU A 111 -9.91 1.30 -1.05
CA GLU A 111 -8.61 0.76 -0.61
C GLU A 111 -7.97 1.61 0.50
N LYS A 112 -8.11 2.94 0.45
CA LYS A 112 -7.59 3.83 1.51
C LYS A 112 -8.35 3.66 2.82
N GLU A 113 -9.67 3.52 2.74
CA GLU A 113 -10.52 3.25 3.91
C GLU A 113 -10.19 1.90 4.52
N GLN A 114 -10.04 0.86 3.69
CA GLN A 114 -9.60 -0.46 4.11
C GLN A 114 -8.21 -0.41 4.77
N LEU A 115 -7.24 0.28 4.16
CA LEU A 115 -5.90 0.48 4.72
C LEU A 115 -5.97 1.11 6.12
N ASN A 116 -6.71 2.21 6.27
CA ASN A 116 -6.86 2.88 7.57
C ASN A 116 -7.51 1.96 8.62
N ALA A 117 -8.57 1.24 8.26
CA ALA A 117 -9.24 0.32 9.18
C ALA A 117 -8.30 -0.80 9.66
N LEU A 118 -7.49 -1.36 8.75
CA LEU A 118 -6.52 -2.41 9.08
C LEU A 118 -5.39 -1.89 9.97
N VAL A 119 -4.86 -0.70 9.67
CA VAL A 119 -3.82 -0.07 10.49
C VAL A 119 -4.34 0.22 11.89
N THR A 120 -5.52 0.84 12.03
CA THR A 120 -6.14 1.12 13.34
C THR A 120 -6.35 -0.15 14.15
N ARG A 121 -6.85 -1.21 13.51
CA ARG A 121 -7.05 -2.51 14.17
C ARG A 121 -5.74 -3.11 14.67
N GLN A 122 -4.68 -3.08 13.87
CA GLN A 122 -3.40 -3.62 14.28
C GLN A 122 -2.73 -2.77 15.36
N GLN A 123 -2.88 -1.44 15.34
CA GLN A 123 -2.36 -0.56 16.38
C GLN A 123 -3.00 -0.79 17.75
N GLN A 124 -4.23 -1.34 17.80
CA GLN A 124 -4.86 -1.73 19.06
C GLN A 124 -4.27 -3.00 19.67
N ILE A 125 -3.63 -3.85 18.85
CA ILE A 125 -3.09 -5.15 19.28
C ILE A 125 -1.57 -5.07 19.45
N ASN A 126 -0.90 -4.38 18.55
CA ASN A 126 0.55 -4.28 18.44
C ASN A 126 0.99 -2.82 18.49
N GLU A 127 2.17 -2.55 19.04
CA GLU A 127 2.77 -1.21 19.04
C GLU A 127 3.05 -0.68 17.62
N LYS A 128 3.32 -1.58 16.66
CA LYS A 128 3.65 -1.24 15.26
C LYS A 128 2.81 -2.05 14.27
N PRO A 129 2.25 -1.43 13.21
CA PRO A 129 1.53 -2.15 12.17
C PRO A 129 2.45 -3.10 11.40
N ASN A 130 1.97 -4.32 11.14
CA ASN A 130 2.60 -5.30 10.28
C ASN A 130 2.14 -5.10 8.83
N TRP A 131 2.95 -4.36 8.06
CA TRP A 131 2.65 -3.99 6.67
C TRP A 131 2.53 -5.18 5.72
N THR A 132 3.24 -6.29 5.99
CA THR A 132 3.15 -7.51 5.18
C THR A 132 1.78 -8.16 5.32
N GLU A 133 1.26 -8.22 6.53
CA GLU A 133 -0.07 -8.75 6.80
C GLU A 133 -1.15 -7.84 6.20
N ILE A 134 -1.01 -6.52 6.38
CA ILE A 134 -1.94 -5.52 5.80
C ILE A 134 -2.00 -5.65 4.27
N ALA A 135 -0.84 -5.74 3.61
CA ALA A 135 -0.77 -5.94 2.17
C ALA A 135 -1.43 -7.24 1.72
N THR A 136 -1.25 -8.32 2.49
CA THR A 136 -1.90 -9.61 2.21
C THR A 136 -3.43 -9.50 2.27
N GLN A 137 -3.97 -8.66 3.17
CA GLN A 137 -5.41 -8.42 3.26
C GLN A 137 -5.96 -7.49 2.17
N ILE A 138 -5.17 -6.52 1.72
CA ILE A 138 -5.55 -5.61 0.62
C ILE A 138 -5.44 -6.32 -0.74
N GLN A 139 -4.50 -7.26 -0.90
CA GLN A 139 -4.23 -8.08 -2.09
C GLN A 139 -3.79 -7.31 -3.34
N THR A 140 -4.17 -6.03 -3.47
CA THR A 140 -3.88 -5.20 -4.64
C THR A 140 -2.62 -4.37 -4.54
N LYS A 141 -2.00 -4.29 -3.35
CA LYS A 141 -0.88 -3.41 -3.03
C LYS A 141 0.20 -4.14 -2.24
N THR A 142 1.44 -3.73 -2.43
CA THR A 142 2.59 -4.27 -1.67
C THR A 142 2.67 -3.65 -0.27
N ALA A 143 3.39 -4.31 0.65
CA ALA A 143 3.62 -3.81 2.00
C ALA A 143 4.24 -2.40 2.00
N ARG A 144 5.19 -2.16 1.09
CA ARG A 144 5.82 -0.85 0.92
C ARG A 144 4.83 0.22 0.45
N GLN A 145 4.00 -0.10 -0.55
CA GLN A 145 2.96 0.81 -1.02
C GLN A 145 1.95 1.15 0.09
N CYS A 146 1.58 0.18 0.92
CA CYS A 146 0.68 0.40 2.06
C CYS A 146 1.29 1.36 3.09
N TYR A 147 2.56 1.15 3.44
CA TYR A 147 3.31 2.04 4.33
C TYR A 147 3.39 3.48 3.78
N ASP A 148 3.81 3.63 2.52
CA ASP A 148 3.96 4.95 1.88
C ASP A 148 2.60 5.67 1.80
N GLN A 149 1.52 4.95 1.45
CA GLN A 149 0.18 5.51 1.38
C GLN A 149 -0.35 5.92 2.76
N HIS A 150 -0.13 5.11 3.80
CA HIS A 150 -0.51 5.46 5.17
C HIS A 150 0.21 6.73 5.63
N ASN A 151 1.51 6.86 5.36
CA ASN A 151 2.27 8.07 5.65
C ASN A 151 1.74 9.31 4.93
N ILE A 152 1.28 9.17 3.68
CA ILE A 152 0.63 10.28 2.96
C ILE A 152 -0.69 10.66 3.63
N LEU A 153 -1.50 9.70 4.06
CA LEU A 153 -2.79 9.95 4.71
C LEU A 153 -2.61 10.62 6.07
N THR A 154 -1.68 10.14 6.89
CA THR A 154 -1.39 10.73 8.21
C THR A 154 -0.75 12.10 8.09
N LYS A 155 0.19 12.29 7.16
CA LYS A 155 0.74 13.63 6.87
C LYS A 155 -0.36 14.59 6.45
N LYS A 156 -1.27 14.20 5.54
CA LYS A 156 -2.40 15.05 5.14
C LYS A 156 -3.32 15.45 6.29
N GLN A 157 -3.51 14.57 7.28
CA GLN A 157 -4.34 14.87 8.44
C GLN A 157 -3.63 15.77 9.46
N ASN A 158 -2.30 15.61 9.61
CA ASN A 158 -1.50 16.37 10.56
C ASN A 158 -0.89 17.65 9.97
N SER A 159 -0.90 17.78 8.64
CA SER A 159 -0.38 18.94 7.95
C SER A 159 -1.39 20.08 8.01
N SER A 160 -1.32 20.83 9.10
CA SER A 160 -1.42 22.30 9.04
C SER A 160 -0.20 22.92 8.32
N ASP A 161 0.49 22.17 7.44
CA ASP A 161 1.56 22.64 6.58
C ASP A 161 0.98 23.73 5.67
N GLN A 162 1.01 24.95 6.18
CA GLN A 162 0.99 26.15 5.39
C GLN A 162 2.12 25.97 4.37
N ARG A 163 1.73 25.71 3.12
CA ARG A 163 2.70 25.66 2.02
C ARG A 163 3.47 26.98 2.05
N HIS A 164 4.81 26.89 2.18
CA HIS A 164 5.66 28.08 2.18
C HIS A 164 5.36 28.94 0.94
N PHE A 165 4.97 30.19 1.18
CA PHE A 165 4.69 31.15 0.12
C PHE A 165 5.98 31.90 -0.21
N TRP A 166 6.53 31.66 -1.40
CA TRP A 166 7.74 32.33 -1.84
C TRP A 166 7.44 33.78 -2.19
N THR A 167 8.12 34.69 -1.48
CA THR A 167 8.14 36.10 -1.82
C THR A 167 9.18 36.38 -2.91
N GLN A 168 8.99 37.45 -3.68
CA GLN A 168 9.96 37.87 -4.69
C GLN A 168 11.35 38.13 -4.07
N ARG A 169 11.40 38.70 -2.85
CA ARG A 169 12.65 38.95 -2.13
C ARG A 169 13.42 37.65 -1.85
N GLU A 170 12.73 36.60 -1.41
CA GLU A 170 13.36 35.29 -1.18
C GLU A 170 13.84 34.66 -2.48
N GLU A 171 13.10 34.81 -3.58
CA GLU A 171 13.52 34.33 -4.89
C GLU A 171 14.81 35.01 -5.37
N GLU A 172 14.87 36.34 -5.23
CA GLU A 172 16.06 37.13 -5.57
C GLU A 172 17.24 36.76 -4.68
N GLN A 173 17.01 36.60 -3.38
CA GLN A 173 18.03 36.15 -2.43
C GLN A 173 18.55 34.75 -2.79
N LEU A 174 17.67 33.81 -3.15
CA LEU A 174 18.04 32.46 -3.55
C LEU A 174 18.93 32.48 -4.80
N LEU A 175 18.56 33.24 -5.83
CA LEU A 175 19.37 33.38 -7.04
C LEU A 175 20.73 34.02 -6.75
N LYS A 176 20.77 35.04 -5.87
CA LYS A 176 22.00 35.72 -5.46
C LYS A 176 22.94 34.77 -4.72
N LEU A 177 22.44 34.05 -3.72
CA LEU A 177 23.23 33.11 -2.93
C LEU A 177 23.75 31.95 -3.80
N PHE A 178 22.92 31.41 -4.70
CA PHE A 178 23.36 30.36 -5.62
C PHE A 178 24.46 30.85 -6.58
N LYS A 179 24.42 32.11 -7.01
CA LYS A 179 25.49 32.71 -7.82
C LYS A 179 26.81 32.83 -7.05
N GLN A 180 26.76 33.03 -5.74
CA GLN A 180 27.95 33.14 -4.88
C GLN A 180 28.53 31.76 -4.51
N ALA A 181 27.65 30.78 -4.28
CA ALA A 181 27.99 29.47 -3.75
C ALA A 181 27.22 28.35 -4.51
N PRO A 182 27.61 28.03 -5.76
CA PRO A 182 26.88 27.07 -6.58
C PRO A 182 26.92 25.67 -5.96
N TYR A 183 25.76 25.01 -5.92
CA TYR A 183 25.56 23.65 -5.40
C TYR A 183 25.84 23.43 -3.90
N GLN A 184 26.22 24.47 -3.16
CA GLN A 184 26.41 24.42 -1.70
C GLN A 184 25.07 24.67 -1.00
N TRP A 185 24.13 23.75 -1.15
CA TRP A 185 22.74 23.94 -0.72
C TRP A 185 22.59 24.07 0.79
N GLU A 186 23.46 23.43 1.56
CA GLU A 186 23.53 23.50 3.01
C GLU A 186 23.89 24.93 3.46
N CYS A 187 24.87 25.56 2.80
CA CYS A 187 25.26 26.95 3.05
C CYS A 187 24.17 27.94 2.60
N ILE A 188 23.46 27.65 1.51
CA ILE A 188 22.33 28.47 1.08
C ILE A 188 21.18 28.33 2.08
N GLN A 189 20.91 27.12 2.58
CA GLN A 189 19.81 26.85 3.48
C GLN A 189 19.93 27.59 4.82
N SER A 190 21.15 27.77 5.34
CA SER A 190 21.35 28.51 6.60
C SER A 190 20.85 29.96 6.54
N GLU A 191 20.68 30.52 5.34
CA GLU A 191 20.15 31.87 5.10
C GLU A 191 18.61 31.92 5.04
N PHE A 192 17.91 30.77 5.06
CA PHE A 192 16.45 30.69 5.00
C PHE A 192 15.87 29.99 6.23
N ALA A 193 15.06 30.71 7.01
CA ALA A 193 14.39 30.12 8.16
C ALA A 193 13.29 29.14 7.72
N ASN A 194 13.31 27.92 8.26
CA ASN A 194 12.28 26.90 8.06
C ASN A 194 12.08 26.39 6.61
N ILE A 195 13.02 26.67 5.71
CA ILE A 195 12.98 26.12 4.34
C ILE A 195 13.91 24.91 4.26
N SER A 196 13.39 23.80 3.74
CA SER A 196 14.18 22.59 3.48
C SER A 196 15.03 22.73 2.20
N ILE A 197 16.17 22.04 2.16
CA ILE A 197 17.04 21.95 0.97
C ILE A 197 16.24 21.56 -0.29
N ASN A 198 15.30 20.63 -0.16
CA ASN A 198 14.47 20.18 -1.28
C ASN A 198 13.55 21.30 -1.79
N GLN A 199 12.98 22.12 -0.91
CA GLN A 199 12.18 23.29 -1.33
C GLN A 199 13.04 24.31 -2.08
N LEU A 200 14.28 24.57 -1.61
CA LEU A 200 15.23 25.45 -2.28
C LEU A 200 15.58 24.95 -3.69
N LYS A 201 15.97 23.68 -3.82
CA LYS A 201 16.27 23.04 -5.12
C LYS A 201 15.09 23.11 -6.07
N ASN A 202 13.90 22.76 -5.59
CA ASN A 202 12.68 22.81 -6.39
C ASN A 202 12.37 24.23 -6.86
N LYS A 203 12.53 25.22 -5.97
CA LYS A 203 12.28 26.63 -6.30
C LYS A 203 13.30 27.15 -7.30
N TYR A 204 14.59 26.89 -7.09
CA TYR A 204 15.65 27.28 -8.01
C TYR A 204 15.41 26.70 -9.42
N ASN A 205 15.09 25.40 -9.51
CA ASN A 205 14.76 24.76 -10.78
C ASN A 205 13.58 25.42 -11.49
N LEU A 206 12.55 25.82 -10.74
CA LEU A 206 11.42 26.57 -11.29
C LEU A 206 11.84 27.95 -11.79
N LEU A 207 12.61 28.71 -11.01
CA LEU A 207 13.10 30.05 -11.37
C LEU A 207 13.98 29.99 -12.63
N THR A 208 14.89 29.02 -12.73
CA THR A 208 15.75 28.83 -13.90
C THR A 208 14.93 28.55 -15.16
N LYS A 209 13.91 27.69 -15.07
CA LYS A 209 12.98 27.45 -16.19
C LYS A 209 12.22 28.71 -16.59
N GLN A 210 11.76 29.50 -15.62
CA GLN A 210 11.05 30.76 -15.90
C GLN A 210 11.97 31.79 -16.57
N ILE A 211 13.23 31.90 -16.13
CA ILE A 211 14.23 32.78 -16.74
C ILE A 211 14.51 32.35 -18.18
N GLN A 212 14.73 31.04 -18.41
CA GLN A 212 14.94 30.48 -19.75
C GLN A 212 13.73 30.72 -20.67
N ALA A 213 12.51 30.46 -20.19
CA ALA A 213 11.29 30.70 -20.95
C ALA A 213 11.12 32.20 -21.30
N LYS A 214 11.41 33.11 -20.36
CA LYS A 214 11.39 34.56 -20.60
C LYS A 214 12.46 35.00 -21.59
N ALA A 215 13.63 34.37 -21.58
CA ALA A 215 14.69 34.65 -22.55
C ALA A 215 14.27 34.19 -23.96
N MET A 216 13.78 32.95 -24.10
CA MET A 216 13.35 32.41 -25.40
C MET A 216 12.14 33.17 -25.98
N GLY A 217 11.12 33.47 -25.16
CA GLY A 217 9.96 34.28 -25.59
C GLY A 217 10.27 35.78 -25.81
N LYS A 218 11.48 36.23 -25.47
CA LYS A 218 12.01 37.53 -25.90
C LYS A 218 12.76 37.44 -27.23
N VAL A 219 13.46 36.33 -27.50
CA VAL A 219 14.17 36.11 -28.77
C VAL A 219 13.19 36.13 -29.95
N GLU A 220 12.07 35.41 -29.86
CA GLU A 220 11.05 35.40 -30.93
C GLU A 220 10.43 36.79 -31.16
N ARG A 221 10.20 37.58 -30.11
CA ARG A 221 9.63 38.92 -30.25
C ARG A 221 10.62 39.94 -30.82
N HIS A 222 11.91 39.80 -30.51
CA HIS A 222 12.95 40.70 -31.03
C HIS A 222 13.29 40.38 -32.50
N GLU A 223 13.19 39.11 -32.91
CA GLU A 223 13.38 38.67 -34.29
C GLU A 223 12.24 39.12 -35.21
N VAL A 224 10.98 38.98 -34.76
CA VAL A 224 9.80 39.48 -35.51
C VAL A 224 9.78 41.01 -35.58
N ALA A 225 10.20 41.73 -34.53
CA ALA A 225 10.31 43.18 -34.56
C ALA A 225 11.41 43.69 -35.51
N GLY A 226 12.52 42.94 -35.65
CA GLY A 226 13.56 43.22 -36.63
C GLY A 226 13.11 42.97 -38.07
N GLN A 227 12.36 41.89 -38.30
CA GLN A 227 11.78 41.58 -39.62
C GLN A 227 10.70 42.59 -40.04
N LEU A 228 9.86 43.06 -39.10
CA LEU A 228 8.85 44.10 -39.38
C LEU A 228 9.46 45.47 -39.68
N LYS A 229 10.58 45.85 -39.05
CA LYS A 229 11.29 47.09 -39.40
C LYS A 229 11.87 47.06 -40.81
N ASN A 230 12.46 45.93 -41.21
CA ASN A 230 12.96 45.74 -42.58
C ASN A 230 11.84 45.71 -43.63
N LEU A 231 10.63 45.25 -43.25
CA LEU A 231 9.46 45.25 -44.14
C LEU A 231 8.77 46.62 -44.23
N LEU A 232 8.91 47.48 -43.21
CA LEU A 232 8.29 48.81 -43.14
C LEU A 232 9.22 49.96 -43.54
N GLY A 233 10.47 49.69 -43.92
CA GLY A 233 11.38 50.70 -44.48
C GLY A 233 11.64 51.89 -43.56
N MET A 234 11.80 51.65 -42.26
CA MET A 234 12.23 52.64 -41.26
C MET A 234 13.62 52.32 -40.71
#